data_AF-A0A1B8ES65-F1
#
_entry.id   AF-A0A1B8ES65-F1
#
_cell.length_a   1.000
_cell.length_b   1.000
_cell.length_c   1.000
_cell.angle_alpha   90.00
_cell.angle_beta   90.00
_cell.angle_gamma   90.00
#
_symmetry.space_group_name_H-M   'P 1'
#
loop_
_entity.id
_entity.type
_entity.pdbx_description
1 polymer ?
#
loop_
_entity_poly.entity_id
_entity_poly.type
_entity_poly.pdbx_seq_one_letter_code
_entity_poly.pdbx_strand_id
1 'polypeptide(L)'
;MRRMLMLEEKSHGQDPELTELSKALFEKVIPRMMRPLETGGRTIEPCLVHSDIWLGNVKPDAETEEPIIFDSCAFWGHNEGSSSSRSVMYESASVQNGRALGLLLEI
;
A
#
# COMPACT_ATOMS: atom_id res chain seq x y z
N MET A 1 -6.42 -1.39 -8.27
CA MET A 1 -7.52 -0.50 -8.69
C MET A 1 -8.12 -0.82 -10.05
N ARG A 2 -7.38 -0.82 -11.18
CA ARG A 2 -7.97 -1.17 -12.51
C ARG A 2 -8.69 -2.52 -12.55
N ARG A 3 -8.07 -3.55 -11.95
CA ARG A 3 -8.64 -4.89 -11.84
C ARG A 3 -9.95 -4.90 -11.03
N MET A 4 -10.04 -4.09 -9.98
CA MET A 4 -11.23 -3.96 -9.14
C MET A 4 -12.38 -3.36 -9.94
N LEU A 5 -12.14 -2.25 -10.65
CA LEU A 5 -13.16 -1.60 -11.48
C LEU A 5 -13.67 -2.51 -12.60
N MET A 6 -12.78 -3.29 -13.23
CA MET A 6 -13.18 -4.30 -14.23
C MET A 6 -14.09 -5.39 -13.63
N LEU A 7 -13.80 -5.84 -12.40
CA LEU A 7 -14.62 -6.85 -11.73
C LEU A 7 -15.99 -6.31 -11.32
N GLU A 8 -16.04 -5.04 -10.92
CA GLU A 8 -17.28 -4.34 -10.61
C GLU A 8 -18.17 -4.23 -11.85
N GLU A 9 -17.59 -3.77 -12.97
CA GLU A 9 -18.27 -3.69 -14.27
C GLU A 9 -18.77 -5.07 -14.74
N LYS A 10 -17.99 -6.13 -14.51
CA LYS A 10 -18.40 -7.50 -14.83
C LYS A 10 -19.57 -7.98 -13.97
N SER A 11 -19.64 -7.55 -12.71
CA SER A 11 -20.65 -8.00 -11.76
C SER A 11 -21.96 -7.23 -11.90
N HIS A 12 -21.89 -5.92 -12.10
CA HIS A 12 -23.04 -5.01 -12.05
C HIS A 12 -23.40 -4.38 -13.42
N GLY A 13 -22.60 -4.65 -14.45
CA GLY A 13 -22.76 -4.05 -15.78
C GLY A 13 -22.05 -2.71 -15.92
N GLN A 14 -22.15 -2.12 -17.10
CA GLN A 14 -21.51 -0.84 -17.40
C GLN A 14 -22.27 0.32 -16.78
N ASP A 15 -21.53 1.20 -16.10
CA ASP A 15 -21.99 2.50 -15.65
C ASP A 15 -21.20 3.60 -16.40
N PRO A 16 -21.87 4.42 -17.23
CA PRO A 16 -21.22 5.50 -17.98
C PRO A 16 -20.53 6.55 -17.10
N GLU A 17 -21.11 6.89 -15.95
CA GLU A 17 -20.56 7.87 -15.03
C GLU A 17 -19.30 7.32 -14.36
N LEU A 18 -19.38 6.07 -13.86
CA LEU A 18 -18.21 5.40 -13.25
C LEU A 18 -17.08 5.24 -14.26
N THR A 19 -17.40 4.99 -15.53
CA THR A 19 -16.42 4.87 -16.61
C THR A 19 -15.69 6.19 -16.85
N GLU A 20 -16.44 7.30 -16.96
CA GLU A 20 -15.86 8.63 -17.18
C GLU A 20 -15.03 9.08 -15.97
N LEU A 21 -15.50 8.83 -14.75
CA LEU A 21 -14.76 9.11 -13.52
C LEU A 21 -13.47 8.29 -13.43
N SER A 22 -13.54 6.98 -13.74
CA SER A 22 -12.37 6.10 -13.76
C SER A 22 -11.33 6.59 -14.76
N LYS A 23 -11.77 7.03 -15.94
CA LYS A 23 -10.90 7.62 -16.95
C LYS A 23 -10.22 8.88 -16.43
N ALA A 24 -10.97 9.82 -15.86
CA ALA A 24 -10.42 11.03 -15.27
C ALA A 24 -9.43 10.73 -14.12
N LEU A 25 -9.72 9.73 -13.29
CA LEU A 25 -8.84 9.28 -12.21
C LEU A 25 -7.48 8.84 -12.74
N PHE A 26 -7.46 7.97 -13.74
CA PHE A 26 -6.23 7.41 -14.30
C PHE A 26 -5.45 8.37 -15.21
N GLU A 27 -6.14 9.17 -16.01
CA GLU A 27 -5.49 10.04 -17.00
C GLU A 27 -5.06 11.39 -16.40
N LYS A 28 -5.80 11.87 -15.39
CA LYS A 28 -5.59 13.20 -14.83
C LYS A 28 -5.12 13.11 -13.39
N VAL A 29 -5.94 12.57 -12.50
CA VAL A 29 -5.71 12.69 -11.05
C VAL A 29 -4.42 11.99 -10.61
N ILE A 30 -4.27 10.70 -10.91
CA ILE A 30 -3.08 9.94 -10.52
C ILE A 30 -1.79 10.60 -11.07
N PRO A 31 -1.67 10.94 -12.37
CA PRO A 31 -0.49 11.65 -12.86
C PRO A 31 -0.27 13.04 -12.26
N ARG A 32 -1.33 13.76 -11.84
CA ARG A 32 -1.17 15.06 -11.14
C ARG A 32 -0.55 14.87 -9.76
N MET A 33 -0.91 13.79 -9.06
CA MET A 33 -0.40 13.50 -7.72
C MET A 33 1.04 12.96 -7.75
N MET A 34 1.40 12.21 -8.79
CA MET A 34 2.74 11.62 -8.92
C MET A 34 3.80 12.63 -9.38
N ARG A 35 3.42 13.61 -10.21
CA ARG A 35 4.37 14.62 -10.72
C ARG A 35 5.17 15.36 -9.64
N PRO A 36 4.56 15.84 -8.54
CA PRO A 36 5.31 16.43 -7.43
C PRO A 36 6.28 15.47 -6.72
N LEU A 37 6.17 14.17 -6.92
CA LEU A 37 7.01 13.16 -6.28
C LEU A 37 8.18 12.75 -7.19
N GLU A 38 8.03 12.90 -8.51
CA GLU A 38 9.08 12.62 -9.53
C GLU A 38 9.85 13.87 -9.99
N THR A 39 9.58 15.04 -9.39
CA THR A 39 10.22 16.32 -9.78
C THR A 39 11.40 16.67 -8.88
N GLY A 40 12.41 17.34 -9.44
CA GLY A 40 13.59 17.77 -8.69
C GLY A 40 14.61 16.66 -8.41
N GLY A 41 14.69 15.66 -9.30
CA GLY A 41 15.63 14.53 -9.16
C GLY A 41 15.16 13.40 -8.26
N ARG A 42 13.94 13.51 -7.69
CA ARG A 42 13.30 12.44 -6.92
C ARG A 42 12.74 11.39 -7.86
N THR A 43 12.82 10.13 -7.45
CA THR A 43 12.29 8.98 -8.17
C THR A 43 11.42 8.19 -7.22
N ILE A 44 10.27 7.73 -7.69
CA ILE A 44 9.37 6.95 -6.87
C ILE A 44 9.78 5.48 -6.93
N GLU A 45 10.06 4.91 -5.78
CA GLU A 45 10.43 3.50 -5.65
C GLU A 45 9.19 2.67 -5.23
N PRO A 46 8.88 1.59 -5.96
CA PRO A 46 7.83 0.67 -5.52
C PRO A 46 8.29 -0.08 -4.27
N CYS A 47 7.45 -0.12 -3.25
CA CYS A 47 7.68 -0.87 -2.02
C CYS A 47 6.43 -1.67 -1.63
N LEU A 48 6.61 -2.63 -0.71
CA LEU A 48 5.48 -3.27 -0.07
C LEU A 48 4.87 -2.30 0.96
N VAL A 49 3.60 -1.98 0.82
CA VAL A 49 2.89 -1.03 1.68
C VAL A 49 1.85 -1.77 2.51
N HIS A 50 1.85 -1.55 3.82
CA HIS A 50 0.79 -1.96 4.72
C HIS A 50 -0.32 -0.90 4.68
N SER A 51 -1.52 -1.30 4.29
CA SER A 51 -2.58 -0.36 3.95
C SER A 51 -3.57 -0.08 5.09
N ASP A 52 -3.56 -0.93 6.11
CA ASP A 52 -4.44 -0.82 7.28
C ASP A 52 -3.68 -0.58 8.60
N ILE A 53 -2.69 0.34 8.59
CA ILE A 53 -1.94 0.67 9.81
C ILE A 53 -2.80 1.57 10.70
N TRP A 54 -3.24 1.03 11.83
CA TRP A 54 -3.84 1.77 12.95
C TRP A 54 -3.55 1.03 14.27
N LEU A 55 -3.78 1.70 15.41
CA LEU A 55 -3.41 1.16 16.74
C LEU A 55 -4.06 -0.19 17.06
N GLY A 56 -5.25 -0.51 16.51
CA GLY A 56 -5.89 -1.81 16.70
C GLY A 56 -5.11 -2.98 16.09
N ASN A 57 -4.30 -2.70 15.07
CA ASN A 57 -3.51 -3.66 14.31
C ASN A 57 -2.03 -3.72 14.74
N VAL A 58 -1.67 -3.03 15.82
CA VAL A 58 -0.31 -3.07 16.37
C VAL A 58 -0.36 -3.51 17.83
N LYS A 59 0.40 -4.55 18.17
CA LYS A 59 0.56 -4.98 19.57
C LYS A 59 2.03 -5.25 19.88
N PRO A 60 2.50 -4.95 21.10
CA PRO A 60 3.83 -5.38 21.51
C PRO A 60 3.90 -6.91 21.57
N ASP A 61 5.03 -7.46 21.17
CA ASP A 61 5.39 -8.84 21.46
C ASP A 61 5.51 -9.05 22.99
N ALA A 62 5.14 -10.23 23.45
CA ALA A 62 5.09 -10.51 24.89
C ALA A 62 6.48 -10.73 25.52
N GLU A 63 7.48 -11.09 24.72
CA GLU A 63 8.84 -11.38 25.18
C GLU A 63 9.80 -10.23 24.85
N THR A 64 9.69 -9.64 23.66
CA THR A 64 10.63 -8.61 23.18
C THR A 64 10.11 -7.18 23.31
N GLU A 65 8.82 -7.00 23.59
CA GLU A 65 8.12 -5.70 23.56
C GLU A 65 8.15 -4.98 22.18
N GLU A 66 8.67 -5.64 21.14
CA GLU A 66 8.72 -5.08 19.79
C GLU A 66 7.33 -5.03 19.15
N PRO A 67 7.03 -4.03 18.30
CA PRO A 67 5.72 -3.91 17.67
C PRO A 67 5.50 -5.02 16.64
N ILE A 68 4.52 -5.89 16.90
CA ILE A 68 3.96 -6.82 15.93
C ILE A 68 2.80 -6.15 15.22
N ILE A 69 2.84 -6.21 13.89
CA ILE A 69 1.84 -5.62 13.02
C ILE A 69 0.96 -6.72 12.41
N PHE A 70 -0.35 -6.55 12.51
CA PHE A 70 -1.37 -7.51 12.06
C PHE A 70 -2.18 -6.93 10.90
N ASP A 71 -2.86 -7.81 10.18
CA ASP A 71 -3.79 -7.47 9.10
C ASP A 71 -3.23 -6.47 8.08
N SER A 72 -2.11 -6.85 7.46
CA SER A 72 -1.35 -5.92 6.64
C SER A 72 -2.10 -5.35 5.44
N CYS A 73 -3.07 -6.11 4.91
CA CYS A 73 -3.72 -5.80 3.64
C CYS A 73 -2.68 -5.32 2.60
N ALA A 74 -1.53 -6.00 2.56
CA ALA A 74 -0.33 -5.47 1.94
C ALA A 74 -0.47 -5.44 0.42
N PHE A 75 -0.01 -4.36 -0.21
CA PHE A 75 0.05 -4.24 -1.66
C PHE A 75 1.36 -3.60 -2.11
N TRP A 76 1.79 -3.93 -3.33
CA TRP A 76 2.91 -3.25 -3.98
C TRP A 76 2.46 -1.88 -4.46
N GLY A 77 3.07 -0.83 -3.91
CA GLY A 77 2.68 0.56 -4.14
C GLY A 77 3.83 1.52 -3.90
N HIS A 78 3.52 2.81 -3.78
CA HIS A 78 4.50 3.85 -3.51
C HIS A 78 4.44 4.20 -2.02
N ASN A 79 5.60 4.30 -1.37
CA ASN A 79 5.72 4.65 0.06
C ASN A 79 5.09 6.01 0.43
N GLU A 80 4.87 6.87 -0.55
CA GLU A 80 4.33 8.23 -0.39
C GLU A 80 2.80 8.29 -0.30
N GLY A 81 2.10 7.14 -0.34
CA GLY A 81 0.65 7.07 -0.19
C GLY A 81 0.20 7.54 1.20
N SER A 82 -0.34 8.76 1.31
CA SER A 82 -1.10 9.37 2.42
C SER A 82 -0.81 8.92 3.88
N SER A 83 -0.36 9.88 4.70
CA SER A 83 -0.43 10.09 6.17
C SER A 83 -0.41 8.91 7.18
N SER A 84 -1.02 7.78 6.87
CA SER A 84 -1.10 6.56 7.68
C SER A 84 -0.40 5.36 7.05
N SER A 85 -0.03 5.39 5.76
CA SER A 85 0.82 4.33 5.18
C SER A 85 2.30 4.64 5.44
N ARG A 86 2.83 4.21 6.59
CA ARG A 86 4.29 4.04 6.69
C ARG A 86 4.67 2.80 5.89
N SER A 87 5.61 2.95 4.99
CA SER A 87 6.33 1.85 4.38
C SER A 87 7.04 1.09 5.49
N VAL A 88 6.56 -0.11 5.80
CA VAL A 88 7.36 -1.10 6.53
C VAL A 88 8.13 -1.83 5.46
N MET A 89 9.40 -1.46 5.29
CA MET A 89 10.30 -2.15 4.35
C MET A 89 10.50 -3.57 4.87
N TYR A 90 9.78 -4.53 4.29
CA TYR A 90 10.00 -5.95 4.51
C TYR A 90 11.21 -6.39 3.69
N GLU A 91 12.42 -6.12 4.17
CA GLU A 91 13.62 -6.64 3.50
C GLU A 91 13.84 -8.09 3.94
N SER A 92 13.65 -9.02 3.01
CA SER A 92 13.85 -10.47 3.15
C SER A 92 12.97 -11.20 4.19
N ALA A 93 11.67 -11.26 3.93
CA ALA A 93 10.79 -12.21 4.61
C ALA A 93 11.09 -13.65 4.14
N SER A 94 11.95 -14.38 4.86
CA SER A 94 11.87 -15.85 4.85
C SER A 94 10.58 -16.25 5.56
N VAL A 95 9.54 -16.52 4.78
CA VAL A 95 8.26 -17.05 5.29
C VAL A 95 8.50 -18.47 5.78
N GLN A 96 8.57 -18.65 7.10
CA GLN A 96 8.34 -19.95 7.73
C GLN A 96 7.04 -19.90 8.52
N ASN A 97 6.11 -20.78 8.18
CA ASN A 97 4.85 -21.02 8.90
C ASN A 97 3.97 -19.77 9.13
N GLY A 98 3.90 -18.87 8.14
CA GLY A 98 2.91 -17.78 8.14
C GLY A 98 3.12 -16.70 9.21
N ARG A 99 4.31 -16.63 9.84
CA ARG A 99 4.70 -15.55 10.75
C ARG A 99 5.71 -14.64 10.06
N ALA A 100 5.39 -13.36 9.94
CA ALA A 100 6.37 -12.34 9.59
C ALA A 100 7.09 -11.94 10.88
N LEU A 101 8.28 -12.51 11.12
CA LEU A 101 9.19 -12.05 12.16
C LEU A 101 10.02 -10.91 11.56
N GLY A 102 9.71 -9.67 11.93
CA GLY A 102 10.56 -8.52 11.60
C GLY A 102 11.73 -8.49 12.57
N LEU A 103 12.94 -8.74 12.10
CA LEU A 103 14.16 -8.44 12.84
C LEU A 103 14.68 -7.09 12.36
N LEU A 104 14.71 -6.12 13.27
CA LEU A 104 15.31 -4.81 13.09
C LEU A 104 16.83 -4.96 13.18
N LEU A 105 17.59 -4.40 12.23
CA LEU A 105 18.98 -4.05 12.49
C LEU A 105 19.30 -2.72 11.82
N GLU A 106 19.63 -1.74 12.67
CA GLU A 106 20.23 -0.45 12.34
C GLU A 106 21.48 -0.68 11.46
N ILE A 107 21.59 0.01 10.30
CA ILE A 107 22.43 1.21 10.04
C ILE A 107 21.81 1.97 8.85
#